data_AF-A0A7W7FS89-F1
#
_entry.id   AF-A0A7W7FS89-F1
#
_cell.length_a   1.000
_cell.length_b   1.000
_cell.length_c   1.000
_cell.angle_alpha   90.00
_cell.angle_beta   90.00
_cell.angle_gamma   90.00
#
_symmetry.space_group_name_H-M   'P 1'
#
loop_
_entity.id
_entity.type
_entity.pdbx_description
1 polymer ?
#
loop_
_entity_poly.entity_id
_entity_poly.type
_entity_poly.pdbx_seq_one_letter_code
_entity_poly.pdbx_strand_id
1 'polypeptide(L)'
;MKPVFPYQTFIGIVELEVVAVTVDGIELPYSKISKLDQAVALHQIGRDEWEIASLRLRATLPDQEIAAGPWTDLVCLAVLAEKATNARHTARLKRADDGRWQGAIDLVRSRHLNRAELSLTVVGTVSGVAGRAVGTTERDWYVDLNRDVPVRQQEIPIVQTDFREGDPDWLRSFKESLWVVETTGDTPVVYLNTTAVEGLLDVVDGTGGTAAEKVVREMTASQIAQDAWTAMFHTAISDLDTDEDDTPVMPAGWREQVLRMMLPDVLPERQLTDALFNINERRTKGYGWPELQTRIQYAAGKRSQVTKKLTNAMRSLDRAEEGRKP
;
A
#
# COMPACT_ATOMS: atom_id res chain seq x y z
N MET A 1 13.23 -2.17 -8.73
CA MET A 1 14.43 -2.49 -9.53
C MET A 1 15.12 -3.68 -8.86
N LYS A 2 15.22 -4.86 -9.50
CA LYS A 2 15.91 -6.01 -8.88
C LYS A 2 17.41 -5.69 -8.78
N PRO A 3 18.04 -5.79 -7.61
CA PRO A 3 19.47 -5.52 -7.46
C PRO A 3 20.28 -6.46 -8.35
N VAL A 4 21.26 -5.90 -9.08
CA VAL A 4 22.18 -6.68 -9.92
C VAL A 4 23.34 -7.13 -9.05
N PHE A 5 23.53 -8.44 -8.94
CA PHE A 5 24.64 -9.02 -8.19
C PHE A 5 25.73 -9.54 -9.14
N PRO A 6 27.02 -9.40 -8.80
CA PRO A 6 28.13 -9.93 -9.59
C PRO A 6 28.32 -11.45 -9.38
N TYR A 7 27.29 -12.17 -8.93
CA TYR A 7 27.31 -13.58 -8.61
C TYR A 7 25.90 -14.18 -8.77
N GLN A 8 25.82 -15.52 -8.84
CA GLN A 8 24.55 -16.21 -9.05
C GLN A 8 23.61 -16.06 -7.84
N THR A 9 22.38 -15.65 -8.11
CA THR A 9 21.25 -15.63 -7.18
C THR A 9 20.15 -16.54 -7.69
N PHE A 10 19.18 -16.85 -6.83
CA PHE A 10 17.99 -17.61 -7.19
C PHE A 10 17.26 -16.93 -8.33
N ILE A 11 16.85 -17.74 -9.31
CA ILE A 11 15.93 -17.38 -10.38
C ILE A 11 14.51 -17.72 -9.94
N GLY A 12 14.34 -18.81 -9.20
CA GLY A 12 13.07 -19.26 -8.66
C GLY A 12 12.50 -18.34 -7.58
N ILE A 13 11.20 -18.49 -7.34
CA ILE A 13 10.44 -17.62 -6.44
C ILE A 13 10.77 -17.98 -4.98
N VAL A 14 11.05 -16.94 -4.19
CA VAL A 14 11.13 -17.01 -2.73
C VAL A 14 9.82 -16.48 -2.17
N GLU A 15 9.03 -17.37 -1.59
CA GLU A 15 7.72 -17.01 -1.03
C GLU A 15 7.80 -16.88 0.49
N LEU A 16 7.15 -15.85 1.02
CA LEU A 16 6.95 -15.64 2.45
C LEU A 16 5.45 -15.53 2.73
N GLU A 17 5.01 -16.15 3.81
CA GLU A 17 3.64 -16.15 4.29
C GLU A 17 3.61 -15.85 5.78
N VAL A 18 2.75 -14.92 6.20
CA VAL A 18 2.35 -14.77 7.61
C VAL A 18 1.21 -15.75 7.87
N VAL A 19 1.45 -16.75 8.71
CA VAL A 19 0.48 -17.84 8.96
C VAL A 19 -0.41 -17.57 10.17
N ALA A 20 0.09 -16.83 11.16
CA ALA A 20 -0.65 -16.44 12.35
C ALA A 20 0.01 -15.21 12.97
N VAL A 21 -0.76 -14.44 13.72
CA VAL A 21 -0.27 -13.27 14.44
C VAL A 21 -0.83 -13.31 15.86
N THR A 22 0.03 -13.08 16.84
CA THR A 22 -0.37 -12.85 18.23
C THR A 22 -0.01 -11.43 18.62
N VAL A 23 -0.82 -10.79 19.46
CA VAL A 23 -0.55 -9.48 20.05
C VAL A 23 -0.66 -9.62 21.56
N ASP A 24 0.43 -9.35 22.27
CA ASP A 24 0.60 -9.60 23.70
C ASP A 24 0.15 -11.02 24.12
N GLY A 25 0.47 -12.00 23.27
CA GLY A 25 0.13 -13.41 23.48
C GLY A 25 -1.30 -13.81 23.06
N ILE A 26 -2.16 -12.87 22.67
CA ILE A 26 -3.52 -13.15 22.19
C ILE A 26 -3.50 -13.33 20.68
N GLU A 27 -4.03 -14.45 20.19
CA GLU A 27 -4.11 -14.72 18.75
C GLU A 27 -5.13 -13.80 18.07
N LEU A 28 -4.70 -13.15 16.97
CA LEU A 28 -5.57 -12.31 16.17
C LEU A 28 -6.47 -13.17 15.27
N PRO A 29 -7.72 -12.73 15.02
CA PRO A 29 -8.57 -13.38 14.03
C PRO A 29 -7.92 -13.42 12.65
N TYR A 30 -8.12 -14.51 11.90
CA TYR A 30 -7.59 -14.64 10.54
C TYR A 30 -8.04 -13.50 9.59
N SER A 31 -9.16 -12.85 9.85
CA SER A 31 -9.62 -11.67 9.09
C SER A 31 -8.69 -10.46 9.20
N LYS A 32 -7.73 -10.48 10.14
CA LYS A 32 -6.66 -9.49 10.29
C LYS A 32 -5.42 -9.80 9.46
N ILE A 33 -5.44 -10.90 8.70
CA ILE A 33 -4.35 -11.34 7.82
C ILE A 33 -4.92 -11.51 6.41
N SER A 34 -4.48 -10.70 5.46
CA SER A 34 -4.81 -10.86 4.04
C SER A 34 -3.61 -11.45 3.31
N LYS A 35 -3.70 -12.72 2.89
CA LYS A 35 -2.66 -13.35 2.05
C LYS A 35 -2.63 -12.77 0.65
N LEU A 36 -3.80 -12.41 0.12
CA LEU A 36 -3.95 -11.80 -1.20
C LEU A 36 -3.25 -10.44 -1.24
N ASP A 37 -3.48 -9.61 -0.22
CA ASP A 37 -2.85 -8.30 -0.11
C ASP A 37 -1.44 -8.37 0.50
N GLN A 38 -1.03 -9.51 1.05
CA GLN A 38 0.18 -9.64 1.88
C GLN A 38 0.20 -8.56 2.98
N ALA A 39 -0.89 -8.45 3.73
CA ALA A 39 -1.07 -7.42 4.74
C ALA A 39 -1.56 -8.00 6.06
N VAL A 40 -1.15 -7.37 7.16
CA VAL A 40 -1.56 -7.66 8.53
C VAL A 40 -2.07 -6.37 9.16
N ALA A 41 -3.23 -6.42 9.81
CA ALA A 41 -3.83 -5.31 10.54
C ALA A 41 -3.76 -5.59 12.05
N LEU A 42 -2.97 -4.82 12.78
CA LEU A 42 -2.77 -5.00 14.23
C LEU A 42 -3.73 -4.19 15.09
N HIS A 43 -4.60 -3.35 14.50
CA HIS A 43 -5.57 -2.61 15.31
C HIS A 43 -6.57 -3.59 15.94
N GLN A 44 -6.64 -3.55 17.27
CA GLN A 44 -7.59 -4.31 18.05
C GLN A 44 -8.77 -3.45 18.44
N ILE A 45 -9.97 -4.00 18.27
CA ILE A 45 -11.18 -3.44 18.87
C ILE A 45 -11.05 -3.62 20.39
N GLY A 46 -10.69 -2.55 21.11
CA GLY A 46 -10.75 -2.48 22.57
C GLY A 46 -9.41 -2.51 23.33
N ARG A 47 -8.26 -2.52 22.65
CA ARG A 47 -6.94 -2.33 23.29
C ARG A 47 -6.05 -1.40 22.49
N ASP A 48 -6.01 -0.14 22.93
CA ASP A 48 -5.13 0.87 22.35
C ASP A 48 -3.68 0.74 22.84
N GLU A 49 -3.41 -0.06 23.86
CA GLU A 49 -2.11 -0.19 24.53
C GLU A 49 -1.55 -1.62 24.45
N TRP A 50 -1.13 -2.05 23.25
CA TRP A 50 -0.38 -3.30 23.09
C TRP A 50 1.13 -3.03 22.96
N GLU A 51 1.97 -3.99 23.35
CA GLU A 51 3.42 -3.80 23.36
C GLU A 51 4.14 -4.56 22.26
N ILE A 52 3.77 -5.83 22.04
CA ILE A 52 4.46 -6.72 21.12
C ILE A 52 3.45 -7.48 20.27
N ALA A 53 3.68 -7.48 18.95
CA ALA A 53 3.03 -8.39 18.02
C ALA A 53 4.04 -9.44 17.54
N SER A 54 3.73 -10.72 17.65
CA SER A 54 4.56 -11.81 17.13
C SER A 54 3.92 -12.41 15.88
N LEU A 55 4.65 -12.36 14.77
CA LEU A 55 4.20 -12.87 13.48
C LEU A 55 4.83 -14.24 13.25
N ARG A 56 4.02 -15.29 13.17
CA ARG A 56 4.48 -16.63 12.75
C ARG A 56 4.60 -16.66 11.24
N LEU A 57 5.76 -17.11 10.77
CA LEU A 57 6.16 -17.06 9.37
C LEU A 57 6.38 -18.45 8.80
N ARG A 58 6.05 -18.59 7.52
CA ARG A 58 6.38 -19.74 6.69
C ARG A 58 6.97 -19.25 5.38
N ALA A 59 8.02 -19.90 4.91
CA ALA A 59 8.66 -19.58 3.65
C ALA A 59 8.89 -20.82 2.80
N THR A 60 8.76 -20.65 1.49
CA THR A 60 9.03 -21.68 0.48
C THR A 60 10.16 -21.16 -0.40
N LEU A 61 11.19 -21.99 -0.59
CA LEU A 61 12.34 -21.68 -1.43
C LEU A 61 12.38 -22.63 -2.64
N PRO A 62 13.08 -22.28 -3.73
CA PRO A 62 13.20 -23.16 -4.89
C PRO A 62 14.17 -24.32 -4.61
N ASP A 63 13.69 -25.36 -3.92
CA ASP A 63 14.51 -26.47 -3.40
C ASP A 63 15.35 -27.19 -4.48
N GLN A 64 14.82 -27.35 -5.70
CA GLN A 64 15.56 -27.96 -6.82
C GLN A 64 16.73 -27.08 -7.28
N GLU A 65 16.49 -25.77 -7.38
CA GLU A 65 17.54 -24.82 -7.70
C GLU A 65 18.58 -24.82 -6.58
N ILE A 66 18.12 -24.81 -5.32
CA ILE A 66 18.99 -24.82 -4.15
C ILE A 66 19.94 -26.02 -4.16
N ALA A 67 19.44 -27.20 -4.49
CA ALA A 67 20.25 -28.42 -4.53
C ALA A 67 21.29 -28.42 -5.67
N ALA A 68 21.00 -27.73 -6.78
CA ALA A 68 21.86 -27.69 -7.96
C ALA A 68 22.82 -26.48 -7.99
N GLY A 69 22.58 -25.47 -7.17
CA GLY A 69 23.31 -24.20 -7.21
C GLY A 69 24.64 -24.18 -6.46
N PRO A 70 25.46 -23.14 -6.69
CA PRO A 70 26.83 -23.02 -6.16
C PRO A 70 26.92 -22.53 -4.70
N TRP A 71 25.81 -22.50 -3.97
CA TRP A 71 25.73 -21.94 -2.62
C TRP A 71 25.80 -23.00 -1.53
N THR A 72 26.40 -22.64 -0.41
CA THR A 72 26.40 -23.45 0.83
C THR A 72 25.94 -22.61 2.03
N ASP A 73 25.70 -23.27 3.15
CA ASP A 73 25.42 -22.63 4.44
C ASP A 73 24.24 -21.65 4.40
N LEU A 74 23.16 -22.06 3.71
CA LEU A 74 21.99 -21.20 3.52
C LEU A 74 21.33 -20.85 4.86
N VAL A 75 21.06 -19.56 5.02
CA VAL A 75 20.31 -18.99 6.14
C VAL A 75 19.16 -18.17 5.60
N CYS A 76 17.96 -18.49 6.09
CA CYS A 76 16.74 -17.79 5.75
C CYS A 76 16.43 -16.75 6.85
N LEU A 77 16.42 -15.47 6.50
CA LEU A 77 16.22 -14.35 7.42
C LEU A 77 14.93 -13.61 7.07
N ALA A 78 13.98 -13.60 8.00
CA ALA A 78 12.90 -12.63 7.97
C ALA A 78 13.43 -11.27 8.43
N VAL A 79 13.05 -10.21 7.72
CA VAL A 79 13.46 -8.84 8.00
C VAL A 79 12.20 -7.99 8.13
N LEU A 80 11.98 -7.43 9.31
CA LEU A 80 10.92 -6.46 9.57
C LEU A 80 11.57 -5.08 9.66
N ALA A 81 11.12 -4.11 8.89
CA ALA A 81 11.68 -2.76 8.88
C ALA A 81 10.60 -1.68 8.75
N GLU A 82 10.83 -0.52 9.34
CA GLU A 82 10.02 0.67 9.09
C GLU A 82 10.90 1.86 8.76
N LYS A 83 10.66 2.46 7.61
CA LYS A 83 11.44 3.60 7.10
C LYS A 83 11.33 4.83 8.00
N ALA A 84 10.12 5.12 8.53
CA ALA A 84 9.85 6.32 9.31
C ALA A 84 10.64 6.38 10.63
N THR A 85 10.85 5.24 11.29
CA THR A 85 11.61 5.14 12.54
C THR A 85 13.01 4.59 12.35
N ASN A 86 13.35 4.15 11.14
CA ASN A 86 14.55 3.38 10.81
C ASN A 86 14.71 2.12 11.68
N ALA A 87 13.59 1.61 12.23
CA ALA A 87 13.59 0.38 13.00
C ALA A 87 13.82 -0.81 12.07
N ARG A 88 14.66 -1.75 12.51
CA ARG A 88 14.90 -3.00 11.80
C ARG A 88 15.03 -4.14 12.80
N HIS A 89 14.30 -5.22 12.55
CA HIS A 89 14.38 -6.44 13.30
C HIS A 89 14.56 -7.62 12.35
N THR A 90 15.31 -8.62 12.77
CA THR A 90 15.57 -9.80 11.94
C THR A 90 15.39 -11.07 12.75
N ALA A 91 14.84 -12.09 12.12
CA ALA A 91 14.65 -13.40 12.73
C ALA A 91 15.08 -14.50 11.77
N ARG A 92 15.82 -15.48 12.28
CA ARG A 92 16.24 -16.65 11.48
C ARG A 92 15.11 -17.68 11.43
N LEU A 93 14.70 -18.05 10.22
CA LEU A 93 13.80 -19.17 10.02
C LEU A 93 14.60 -20.48 10.05
N LYS A 94 13.95 -21.55 10.49
CA LYS A 94 14.51 -22.90 10.52
C LYS A 94 13.80 -23.76 9.48
N ARG A 95 14.54 -24.63 8.81
CA ARG A 95 13.95 -25.62 7.92
C ARG A 95 13.23 -26.69 8.76
N ALA A 96 11.96 -26.91 8.46
CA ALA A 96 11.14 -27.95 9.06
C ALA A 96 11.22 -29.25 8.26
N ASP A 97 10.70 -30.34 8.82
CA ASP A 97 10.74 -31.68 8.21
C ASP A 97 9.99 -31.77 6.88
N ASP A 98 9.01 -30.88 6.68
CA ASP A 98 8.23 -30.75 5.44
C ASP A 98 8.96 -29.97 4.34
N GLY A 99 10.24 -29.62 4.56
CA GLY A 99 11.08 -28.86 3.62
C GLY A 99 10.89 -27.35 3.68
N ARG A 100 9.83 -26.84 4.32
CA ARG A 100 9.52 -25.41 4.41
C ARG A 100 10.33 -24.73 5.52
N TRP A 101 10.52 -23.44 5.41
CA TRP A 101 11.17 -22.63 6.44
C TRP A 101 10.13 -22.02 7.36
N GLN A 102 10.33 -22.12 8.67
CA GLN A 102 9.38 -21.66 9.67
C GLN A 102 10.08 -20.91 10.81
N GLY A 103 9.38 -19.96 11.40
CA GLY A 103 9.88 -19.17 12.53
C GLY A 103 8.88 -18.09 12.94
N ALA A 104 9.31 -17.17 13.78
CA ALA A 104 8.53 -16.01 14.18
C ALA A 104 9.41 -14.77 14.24
N ILE A 105 8.80 -13.60 14.02
CA ILE A 105 9.46 -12.30 14.18
C ILE A 105 8.57 -11.39 15.02
N ASP A 106 9.20 -10.65 15.93
CA ASP A 106 8.50 -9.75 16.83
C ASP A 106 8.54 -8.32 16.31
N LEU A 107 7.39 -7.66 16.39
CA LEU A 107 7.19 -6.24 16.16
C LEU A 107 6.91 -5.59 17.52
N VAL A 108 7.85 -4.76 17.97
CA VAL A 108 7.71 -3.98 19.20
C VAL A 108 7.04 -2.65 18.87
N ARG A 109 5.86 -2.38 19.44
CA ARG A 109 5.05 -1.20 19.12
C ARG A 109 5.83 0.10 19.28
N SER A 110 6.56 0.26 20.39
CA SER A 110 7.28 1.50 20.71
C SER A 110 8.43 1.83 19.75
N ARG A 111 8.83 0.89 18.88
CA ARG A 111 9.87 1.09 17.85
C ARG A 111 9.31 1.41 16.47
N HIS A 112 8.00 1.32 16.31
CA HIS A 112 7.31 1.44 15.04
C HIS A 112 6.23 2.52 15.13
N LEU A 113 6.02 3.29 14.07
CA LEU A 113 5.10 4.43 14.07
C LEU A 113 3.76 4.04 13.45
N ASN A 114 3.78 3.54 12.22
CA ASN A 114 2.58 3.34 11.42
C ASN A 114 2.53 1.98 10.75
N ARG A 115 3.59 1.62 10.03
CA ARG A 115 3.57 0.47 9.14
C ARG A 115 4.98 -0.08 8.95
N ALA A 116 5.14 -1.37 9.21
CA ALA A 116 6.38 -2.09 8.94
C ALA A 116 6.27 -2.90 7.63
N GLU A 117 7.37 -2.98 6.91
CA GLU A 117 7.60 -3.86 5.77
C GLU A 117 8.26 -5.15 6.29
N LEU A 118 7.71 -6.30 5.91
CA LEU A 118 8.23 -7.62 6.25
C LEU A 118 8.64 -8.33 4.96
N SER A 119 9.93 -8.66 4.86
CA SER A 119 10.51 -9.36 3.72
C SER A 119 11.30 -10.58 4.16
N LEU A 120 11.67 -11.42 3.19
CA LEU A 120 12.60 -12.52 3.40
C LEU A 120 13.88 -12.27 2.61
N THR A 121 15.03 -12.49 3.23
CA THR A 121 16.32 -12.54 2.56
C THR A 121 16.97 -13.88 2.85
N VAL A 122 17.35 -14.60 1.80
CA VAL A 122 18.15 -15.81 1.89
C VAL A 122 19.61 -15.40 1.66
N VAL A 123 20.46 -15.74 2.61
CA VAL A 123 21.91 -15.52 2.53
C VAL A 123 22.64 -16.85 2.51
N GLY A 124 23.80 -16.88 1.85
CA GLY A 124 24.64 -18.08 1.80
C GLY A 124 26.08 -17.74 1.49
N THR A 125 26.88 -18.79 1.35
CA THR A 125 28.26 -18.71 0.86
C THR A 125 28.26 -18.95 -0.64
N VAL A 126 28.74 -17.98 -1.43
CA VAL A 126 28.86 -18.12 -2.90
C VAL A 126 30.28 -17.79 -3.31
N SER A 127 30.90 -18.69 -4.09
CA SER A 127 32.29 -18.54 -4.55
C SER A 127 33.27 -18.30 -3.38
N GLY A 128 33.06 -19.00 -2.25
CA GLY A 128 33.89 -18.89 -1.05
C GLY A 128 33.63 -17.65 -0.17
N VAL A 129 32.68 -16.78 -0.52
CA VAL A 129 32.34 -15.57 0.25
C VAL A 129 31.02 -15.78 0.98
N ALA A 130 31.08 -15.82 2.32
CA ALA A 130 29.92 -15.97 3.19
C ALA A 130 29.04 -14.71 3.24
N GLY A 131 27.76 -14.90 3.60
CA GLY A 131 26.82 -13.80 3.88
C GLY A 131 26.28 -13.09 2.63
N ARG A 132 26.45 -13.65 1.45
CA ARG A 132 25.92 -13.08 0.21
C ARG A 132 24.42 -13.31 0.12
N ALA A 133 23.66 -12.27 -0.21
CA ALA A 133 22.24 -12.40 -0.49
C ALA A 133 22.07 -13.19 -1.80
N VAL A 134 21.44 -14.37 -1.71
CA VAL A 134 21.21 -15.27 -2.85
C VAL A 134 19.75 -15.31 -3.26
N GLY A 135 18.82 -14.83 -2.44
CA GLY A 135 17.41 -14.73 -2.81
C GLY A 135 16.68 -13.76 -1.91
N THR A 136 15.62 -13.15 -2.44
CA THR A 136 14.72 -12.27 -1.68
C THR A 136 13.29 -12.50 -2.10
N THR A 137 12.33 -12.21 -1.22
CA THR A 137 10.92 -12.12 -1.62
C THR A 137 10.75 -11.12 -2.76
N GLU A 138 9.88 -11.44 -3.72
CA GLU A 138 9.54 -10.49 -4.79
C GLU A 138 8.61 -9.38 -4.31
N ARG A 139 7.76 -9.72 -3.34
CA ARG A 139 6.81 -8.80 -2.72
C ARG A 139 6.87 -8.91 -1.22
N ASP A 140 6.98 -7.75 -0.58
CA ASP A 140 6.99 -7.65 0.87
C ASP A 140 5.57 -7.68 1.42
N TRP A 141 5.46 -8.16 2.66
CA TRP A 141 4.28 -8.02 3.50
C TRP A 141 4.25 -6.66 4.18
N TYR A 142 3.06 -6.14 4.43
CA TYR A 142 2.87 -4.94 5.24
C TYR A 142 2.21 -5.29 6.57
N VAL A 143 2.71 -4.71 7.65
CA VAL A 143 2.15 -4.84 9.00
C VAL A 143 1.71 -3.45 9.45
N ASP A 144 0.40 -3.21 9.38
CA ASP A 144 -0.24 -1.96 9.78
C ASP A 144 -0.54 -1.94 11.27
N LEU A 145 -0.01 -0.97 12.00
CA LEU A 145 -0.21 -0.85 13.45
C LEU A 145 -1.59 -0.25 13.80
N ASN A 146 -2.08 0.65 12.94
CA ASN A 146 -3.23 1.52 13.25
C ASN A 146 -4.49 1.19 12.44
N ARG A 147 -4.45 0.17 11.57
CA ARG A 147 -5.59 -0.18 10.70
C ARG A 147 -6.32 -1.41 11.19
N ASP A 148 -7.64 -1.38 11.01
CA ASP A 148 -8.54 -2.47 11.35
C ASP A 148 -8.69 -3.51 10.22
N VAL A 149 -8.40 -3.12 8.98
CA VAL A 149 -8.55 -3.99 7.80
C VAL A 149 -7.17 -4.21 7.16
N PRO A 150 -6.75 -5.46 6.90
CA PRO A 150 -5.45 -5.78 6.32
C PRO A 150 -5.46 -5.53 4.81
N VAL A 151 -5.23 -4.27 4.40
CA VAL A 151 -5.13 -3.88 3.00
C VAL A 151 -3.74 -3.36 2.69
N ARG A 152 -3.15 -3.88 1.62
CA ARG A 152 -1.98 -3.25 0.99
C ARG A 152 -2.48 -1.95 0.41
N GLN A 153 -2.06 -0.82 0.97
CA GLN A 153 -2.09 0.38 0.15
C GLN A 153 -1.05 0.12 -0.93
N GLN A 154 -1.49 -0.11 -2.16
CA GLN A 154 -0.62 0.17 -3.29
C GLN A 154 -0.20 1.63 -3.15
N GLU A 155 1.10 1.85 -2.97
CA GLU A 155 1.67 3.18 -3.16
C GLU A 155 1.45 3.49 -4.64
N ILE A 156 0.49 4.37 -4.92
CA ILE A 156 0.28 4.93 -6.25
C ILE A 156 1.59 5.69 -6.57
N PRO A 157 2.37 5.26 -7.57
CA PRO A 157 3.61 5.93 -7.91
C PRO A 157 3.34 7.40 -8.20
N ILE A 158 4.16 8.27 -7.61
CA ILE A 158 4.11 9.71 -7.84
C ILE A 158 5.32 10.06 -8.70
N VAL A 159 5.08 10.59 -9.90
CA VAL A 159 6.12 11.00 -10.84
C VAL A 159 6.08 12.51 -11.00
N GLN A 160 7.17 13.18 -10.64
CA GLN A 160 7.31 14.61 -10.88
C GLN A 160 7.93 14.84 -12.25
N THR A 161 7.26 15.61 -13.09
CA THR A 161 7.76 15.93 -14.44
C THR A 161 7.23 17.29 -14.88
N ASP A 162 7.95 17.97 -15.77
CA ASP A 162 7.45 19.19 -16.38
C ASP A 162 6.45 18.82 -17.47
N PHE A 163 5.19 19.23 -17.33
CA PHE A 163 4.19 18.87 -18.32
C PHE A 163 4.41 19.59 -19.66
N ARG A 164 5.22 20.66 -19.72
CA ARG A 164 5.48 21.41 -20.95
C ARG A 164 6.54 20.74 -21.83
N GLU A 165 7.59 20.22 -21.20
CA GLU A 165 8.81 19.76 -21.90
C GLU A 165 9.28 18.35 -21.48
N GLY A 166 8.73 17.78 -20.42
CA GLY A 166 9.10 16.48 -19.87
C GLY A 166 8.42 15.28 -20.56
N ASP A 167 8.90 14.09 -20.20
CA ASP A 167 8.32 12.80 -20.59
C ASP A 167 7.26 12.39 -19.56
N PRO A 168 6.11 11.82 -19.97
CA PRO A 168 5.67 11.59 -21.35
C PRO A 168 5.00 12.76 -22.07
N ASP A 169 5.21 12.84 -23.39
CA ASP A 169 4.77 13.94 -24.27
C ASP A 169 3.25 14.19 -24.25
N TRP A 170 2.43 13.18 -23.90
CA TRP A 170 0.98 13.35 -23.81
C TRP A 170 0.57 14.28 -22.66
N LEU A 171 1.42 14.46 -21.64
CA LEU A 171 1.19 15.40 -20.53
C LEU A 171 1.17 16.86 -20.99
N ARG A 172 1.68 17.18 -22.18
CA ARG A 172 1.67 18.53 -22.76
C ARG A 172 0.27 19.10 -22.94
N SER A 173 -0.72 18.24 -23.15
CA SER A 173 -2.14 18.63 -23.22
C SER A 173 -2.68 19.12 -21.87
N PHE A 174 -2.01 18.77 -20.77
CA PHE A 174 -2.42 19.06 -19.39
C PHE A 174 -1.53 20.08 -18.70
N LYS A 175 -0.69 20.83 -19.43
CA LYS A 175 0.33 21.77 -18.90
C LYS A 175 -0.17 22.83 -17.91
N GLU A 176 -1.47 23.12 -17.89
CA GLU A 176 -2.11 24.05 -16.94
C GLU A 176 -2.61 23.35 -15.66
N SER A 177 -2.51 22.03 -15.59
CA SER A 177 -2.92 21.22 -14.43
C SER A 177 -1.76 21.07 -13.44
N LEU A 178 -2.09 21.05 -12.15
CA LEU A 178 -1.12 20.80 -11.07
C LEU A 178 -0.70 19.33 -10.98
N TRP A 179 -1.63 18.43 -11.26
CA TRP A 179 -1.42 17.00 -11.32
C TRP A 179 -2.36 16.34 -12.33
N VAL A 180 -2.01 15.14 -12.75
CA VAL A 180 -2.86 14.26 -13.56
C VAL A 180 -2.78 12.85 -12.97
N VAL A 181 -3.93 12.17 -12.91
CA VAL A 181 -3.99 10.77 -12.51
C VAL A 181 -4.15 9.93 -13.78
N GLU A 182 -3.15 9.09 -14.05
CA GLU A 182 -3.15 8.13 -15.14
C GLU A 182 -3.56 6.76 -14.61
N THR A 183 -4.53 6.11 -15.26
CA THR A 183 -5.16 4.87 -14.79
C THR A 183 -5.26 3.80 -15.87
N THR A 184 -4.66 4.03 -17.04
CA THR A 184 -4.74 3.12 -18.18
C THR A 184 -3.76 1.95 -18.04
N GLY A 185 -2.64 2.13 -17.35
CA GLY A 185 -1.64 1.09 -17.09
C GLY A 185 -2.03 0.02 -16.06
N ASP A 186 -1.09 -0.91 -15.85
CA ASP A 186 -1.18 -2.00 -14.85
C ASP A 186 -1.13 -1.49 -13.40
N THR A 187 -0.77 -0.23 -13.20
CA THR A 187 -0.80 0.45 -11.90
C THR A 187 -1.11 1.92 -12.16
N PRO A 188 -2.04 2.54 -11.42
CA PRO A 188 -2.35 3.94 -11.57
C PRO A 188 -1.15 4.79 -11.14
N VAL A 189 -0.89 5.90 -11.82
CA VAL A 189 0.24 6.81 -11.56
C VAL A 189 -0.29 8.23 -11.37
N VAL A 190 0.25 8.94 -10.38
CA VAL A 190 0.00 10.37 -10.21
C VAL A 190 1.19 11.13 -10.77
N TYR A 191 0.95 11.91 -11.82
CA TYR A 191 1.94 12.84 -12.34
C TYR A 191 1.76 14.20 -11.66
N LEU A 192 2.83 14.77 -11.11
CA LEU A 192 2.84 16.11 -10.55
C LEU A 192 3.60 17.05 -11.50
N ASN A 193 2.99 18.18 -11.81
CA ASN A 193 3.55 19.16 -12.72
C ASN A 193 4.53 20.08 -11.98
N THR A 194 5.81 19.98 -12.33
CA THR A 194 6.88 20.74 -11.67
C THR A 194 6.87 22.23 -11.99
N THR A 195 6.19 22.65 -13.07
CA THR A 195 6.22 24.04 -13.55
C THR A 195 4.89 24.78 -13.42
N ALA A 196 3.84 24.12 -12.91
CA ALA A 196 2.51 24.74 -12.82
C ALA A 196 2.44 25.87 -11.79
N VAL A 197 3.07 25.69 -10.62
CA VAL A 197 3.13 26.68 -9.54
C VAL A 197 4.51 26.65 -8.91
N GLU A 198 5.20 27.78 -8.98
CA GLU A 198 6.52 27.95 -8.37
C GLU A 198 6.48 27.69 -6.86
N GLY A 199 7.39 26.86 -6.36
CA GLY A 199 7.53 26.53 -4.94
C GLY A 199 6.47 25.59 -4.35
N LEU A 200 5.43 25.19 -5.10
CA LEU A 200 4.40 24.28 -4.57
C LEU A 200 4.98 22.88 -4.26
N LEU A 201 5.82 22.34 -5.14
CA LEU A 201 6.46 21.05 -4.90
C LEU A 201 7.44 21.09 -3.73
N ASP A 202 8.18 22.18 -3.56
CA ASP A 202 9.07 22.34 -2.41
C ASP A 202 8.30 22.30 -1.07
N VAL A 203 7.09 22.87 -1.05
CA VAL A 203 6.19 22.82 0.11
C VAL A 203 5.60 21.42 0.32
N VAL A 204 5.24 20.73 -0.76
CA VAL A 204 4.62 19.39 -0.73
C VAL A 204 5.64 18.31 -0.33
N ASP A 205 6.86 18.35 -0.85
CA ASP A 205 7.93 17.40 -0.54
C ASP A 205 8.72 17.76 0.72
N GLY A 206 8.64 19.01 1.15
CA GLY A 206 9.32 19.51 2.34
C GLY A 206 8.93 18.74 3.60
N THR A 207 9.94 18.25 4.34
CA THR A 207 9.74 17.58 5.64
C THR A 207 9.60 18.58 6.80
N GLY A 208 9.90 19.87 6.57
CA GLY A 208 9.79 20.98 7.51
C GLY A 208 8.78 22.05 7.08
N GLY A 209 8.94 23.26 7.63
CA GLY A 209 8.17 24.44 7.24
C GLY A 209 7.31 25.04 8.36
N THR A 210 6.73 26.20 8.06
CA THR A 210 5.76 26.89 8.91
C THR A 210 4.47 26.08 9.07
N ALA A 211 3.66 26.44 10.07
CA ALA A 211 2.33 25.83 10.25
C ALA A 211 1.46 25.98 8.99
N ALA A 212 1.57 27.11 8.28
CA ALA A 212 0.85 27.36 7.03
C ALA A 212 1.32 26.41 5.91
N GLU A 213 2.64 26.23 5.74
CA GLU A 213 3.19 25.31 4.73
C GLU A 213 2.77 23.87 5.00
N LYS A 214 2.74 23.44 6.26
CA LYS A 214 2.23 22.13 6.65
C LYS A 214 0.75 21.95 6.28
N VAL A 215 -0.08 22.98 6.52
CA VAL A 215 -1.50 22.96 6.15
C VAL A 215 -1.67 22.85 4.63
N VAL A 216 -0.94 23.65 3.86
CA VAL A 216 -0.97 23.60 2.39
C VAL A 216 -0.58 22.20 1.91
N ARG A 217 0.55 21.66 2.37
CA ARG A 217 1.00 20.29 2.03
C ARG A 217 -0.05 19.24 2.35
N GLU A 218 -0.62 19.25 3.55
CA GLU A 218 -1.64 18.28 3.97
C GLU A 218 -2.91 18.38 3.14
N MET A 219 -3.36 19.59 2.80
CA MET A 219 -4.55 19.82 1.99
C MET A 219 -4.33 19.41 0.53
N THR A 220 -3.21 19.81 -0.08
CA THR A 220 -2.85 19.42 -1.45
C THR A 220 -2.74 17.90 -1.57
N ALA A 221 -2.05 17.22 -0.64
CA ALA A 221 -1.96 15.77 -0.64
C ALA A 221 -3.33 15.08 -0.51
N SER A 222 -4.27 15.70 0.19
CA SER A 222 -5.63 15.17 0.36
C SER A 222 -6.48 15.35 -0.89
N GLN A 223 -6.34 16.48 -1.59
CA GLN A 223 -6.99 16.72 -2.87
C GLN A 223 -6.48 15.76 -3.95
N ILE A 224 -5.16 15.63 -4.08
CA ILE A 224 -4.54 14.64 -4.99
C ILE A 224 -5.06 13.24 -4.70
N ALA A 225 -5.12 12.84 -3.42
CA ALA A 225 -5.63 11.53 -3.05
C ALA A 225 -7.12 11.36 -3.40
N GLN A 226 -7.96 12.39 -3.20
CA GLN A 226 -9.37 12.34 -3.57
C GLN A 226 -9.56 12.17 -5.07
N ASP A 227 -8.82 12.94 -5.87
CA ASP A 227 -8.87 12.86 -7.34
C ASP A 227 -8.38 11.48 -7.82
N ALA A 228 -7.31 10.96 -7.21
CA ALA A 228 -6.80 9.63 -7.50
C ALA A 228 -7.84 8.55 -7.20
N TRP A 229 -8.47 8.55 -6.01
CA TRP A 229 -9.55 7.61 -5.68
C TRP A 229 -10.72 7.69 -6.65
N THR A 230 -11.10 8.91 -7.05
CA THR A 230 -12.20 9.15 -7.99
C THR A 230 -11.88 8.60 -9.37
N ALA A 231 -10.73 8.97 -9.94
CA ALA A 231 -10.30 8.52 -11.26
C ALA A 231 -10.10 6.99 -11.30
N MET A 232 -9.40 6.44 -10.31
CA MET A 232 -9.21 5.00 -10.17
C MET A 232 -10.55 4.26 -10.09
N PHE A 233 -11.49 4.75 -9.27
CA PHE A 233 -12.80 4.09 -9.16
C PHE A 233 -13.57 4.14 -10.47
N HIS A 234 -13.59 5.28 -11.16
CA HIS A 234 -14.22 5.39 -12.47
C HIS A 234 -13.63 4.42 -13.49
N THR A 235 -12.30 4.30 -13.53
CA THR A 235 -11.64 3.34 -14.41
C THR A 235 -11.87 1.89 -13.99
N ALA A 236 -11.95 1.60 -12.69
CA ALA A 236 -12.24 0.25 -12.21
C ALA A 236 -13.65 -0.21 -12.58
N ILE A 237 -14.60 0.71 -12.76
CA ILE A 237 -15.98 0.43 -13.20
C ILE A 237 -16.22 0.75 -14.68
N SER A 238 -15.22 1.20 -15.45
CA SER A 238 -15.43 1.67 -16.84
C SER A 238 -15.43 0.54 -17.86
N ASP A 239 -14.89 -0.63 -17.53
CA ASP A 239 -14.94 -1.81 -18.39
C ASP A 239 -14.90 -3.07 -17.53
N LEU A 240 -16.07 -3.49 -17.06
CA LEU A 240 -16.21 -4.71 -16.27
C LEU A 240 -16.51 -5.86 -17.23
N ASP A 241 -15.66 -6.88 -17.19
CA ASP A 241 -15.93 -8.14 -17.87
C ASP A 241 -17.21 -8.77 -17.31
N THR A 242 -17.97 -9.45 -18.15
CA THR A 242 -19.13 -10.24 -17.74
C THR A 242 -18.91 -11.72 -18.02
N ASP A 243 -19.52 -12.57 -17.20
CA ASP A 243 -19.56 -14.01 -17.43
C ASP A 243 -20.63 -14.42 -18.45
N GLU A 244 -20.84 -15.73 -18.63
CA GLU A 244 -21.82 -16.29 -19.57
C GLU A 244 -23.26 -15.85 -19.29
N ASP A 245 -23.55 -15.42 -18.05
CA ASP A 245 -24.88 -14.97 -17.60
C ASP A 245 -25.01 -13.43 -17.58
N ASP A 246 -24.08 -12.71 -18.24
CA ASP A 246 -23.99 -11.24 -18.24
C ASP A 246 -23.79 -10.63 -16.82
N THR A 247 -23.27 -11.42 -15.88
CA THR A 247 -22.98 -10.96 -14.53
C THR A 247 -21.56 -10.36 -14.50
N PRO A 248 -21.37 -9.14 -13.99
CA PRO A 248 -20.05 -8.52 -13.97
C PRO A 248 -19.14 -9.25 -12.99
N VAL A 249 -17.97 -9.59 -13.49
CA VAL A 249 -16.90 -10.26 -12.75
C VAL A 249 -16.03 -9.20 -12.08
N MET A 250 -15.57 -9.50 -10.86
CA MET A 250 -14.64 -8.62 -10.17
C MET A 250 -13.33 -8.54 -10.97
N PRO A 251 -12.88 -7.35 -11.41
CA PRO A 251 -11.63 -7.21 -12.13
C PRO A 251 -10.45 -7.55 -11.21
N ALA A 252 -9.32 -7.96 -11.79
CA ALA A 252 -8.11 -8.27 -11.03
C ALA A 252 -7.23 -7.03 -10.77
N GLY A 253 -6.19 -7.21 -9.97
CA GLY A 253 -5.13 -6.22 -9.76
C GLY A 253 -5.58 -5.04 -8.89
N TRP A 254 -5.16 -3.82 -9.25
CA TRP A 254 -5.49 -2.61 -8.50
C TRP A 254 -6.98 -2.27 -8.53
N ARG A 255 -7.67 -2.62 -9.64
CA ARG A 255 -9.10 -2.36 -9.83
C ARG A 255 -9.93 -3.09 -8.77
N GLU A 256 -9.61 -4.36 -8.49
CA GLU A 256 -10.25 -5.14 -7.42
C GLU A 256 -10.23 -4.40 -6.07
N GLN A 257 -9.04 -3.96 -5.68
CA GLN A 257 -8.79 -3.33 -4.39
C GLN A 257 -9.57 -2.02 -4.27
N VAL A 258 -9.58 -1.21 -5.32
CA VAL A 258 -10.33 0.04 -5.37
C VAL A 258 -11.83 -0.22 -5.21
N LEU A 259 -12.38 -1.21 -5.91
CA LEU A 259 -13.79 -1.58 -5.79
C LEU A 259 -14.13 -2.08 -4.39
N ARG A 260 -13.33 -2.97 -3.82
CA ARG A 260 -13.51 -3.48 -2.45
C ARG A 260 -13.50 -2.36 -1.41
N MET A 261 -12.66 -1.34 -1.60
CA MET A 261 -12.54 -0.23 -0.66
C MET A 261 -13.63 0.83 -0.83
N MET A 262 -14.09 1.08 -2.05
CA MET A 262 -15.04 2.16 -2.35
C MET A 262 -16.50 1.69 -2.34
N LEU A 263 -16.80 0.50 -2.88
CA LEU A 263 -18.17 0.01 -3.01
C LEU A 263 -18.97 0.02 -1.70
N PRO A 264 -18.41 -0.34 -0.52
CA PRO A 264 -19.15 -0.27 0.74
C PRO A 264 -19.57 1.15 1.14
N ASP A 265 -18.83 2.19 0.72
CA ASP A 265 -19.21 3.57 0.99
C ASP A 265 -20.14 4.14 -0.10
N VAL A 266 -20.03 3.63 -1.33
CA VAL A 266 -20.87 4.03 -2.47
C VAL A 266 -22.26 3.36 -2.41
N LEU A 267 -22.32 2.08 -2.03
CA LEU A 267 -23.53 1.26 -1.92
C LEU A 267 -23.53 0.47 -0.59
N PRO A 268 -23.71 1.14 0.56
CA PRO A 268 -23.53 0.53 1.90
C PRO A 268 -24.51 -0.59 2.24
N GLU A 269 -25.66 -0.66 1.58
CA GLU A 269 -26.70 -1.66 1.86
C GLU A 269 -26.56 -2.94 1.01
N ARG A 270 -25.47 -3.08 0.27
CA ARG A 270 -25.29 -4.18 -0.70
C ARG A 270 -24.03 -4.99 -0.41
N GLN A 271 -24.13 -6.29 -0.63
CA GLN A 271 -22.94 -7.12 -0.72
C GLN A 271 -22.13 -6.72 -1.96
N LEU A 272 -20.83 -7.04 -1.94
CA LEU A 272 -19.89 -6.56 -2.95
C LEU A 272 -20.28 -6.98 -4.38
N THR A 273 -20.75 -8.22 -4.56
CA THR A 273 -21.24 -8.76 -5.84
C THR A 273 -22.48 -8.02 -6.32
N ASP A 274 -23.46 -7.80 -5.44
CA ASP A 274 -24.69 -7.08 -5.75
C ASP A 274 -24.43 -5.60 -6.04
N ALA A 275 -23.45 -5.01 -5.36
CA ALA A 275 -23.00 -3.65 -5.58
C ALA A 275 -22.35 -3.52 -6.96
N LEU A 276 -21.49 -4.46 -7.35
CA LEU A 276 -20.86 -4.51 -8.67
C LEU A 276 -21.89 -4.66 -9.79
N PHE A 277 -22.83 -5.60 -9.62
CA PHE A 277 -23.97 -5.78 -10.53
C PHE A 277 -24.76 -4.49 -10.70
N ASN A 278 -25.13 -3.84 -9.59
CA ASN A 278 -25.93 -2.63 -9.63
C ASN A 278 -25.21 -1.45 -10.29
N ILE A 279 -23.90 -1.30 -10.10
CA ILE A 279 -23.12 -0.28 -10.80
C ILE A 279 -23.08 -0.56 -12.30
N ASN A 280 -22.79 -1.80 -12.71
CA ASN A 280 -22.76 -2.16 -14.13
C ASN A 280 -24.12 -1.87 -14.78
N GLU A 281 -25.21 -2.29 -14.14
CA GLU A 281 -26.57 -2.09 -14.62
C GLU A 281 -26.94 -0.60 -14.79
N ARG A 282 -26.66 0.23 -13.78
CA ARG A 282 -26.93 1.67 -13.82
C ARG A 282 -26.16 2.36 -14.94
N ARG A 283 -24.91 1.95 -15.13
CA ARG A 283 -24.01 2.50 -16.14
C ARG A 283 -24.46 2.13 -17.55
N THR A 284 -24.78 0.86 -17.80
CA THR A 284 -25.17 0.38 -19.14
C THR A 284 -26.56 0.84 -19.53
N LYS A 285 -27.50 0.90 -18.58
CA LYS A 285 -28.89 1.33 -18.82
C LYS A 285 -29.13 2.83 -18.60
N GLY A 286 -28.12 3.57 -18.14
CA GLY A 286 -28.12 5.03 -18.07
C GLY A 286 -29.02 5.66 -17.00
N TYR A 287 -29.37 4.94 -15.93
CA TYR A 287 -30.21 5.46 -14.84
C TYR A 287 -29.45 5.56 -13.51
N GLY A 288 -29.82 6.52 -12.67
CA GLY A 288 -29.30 6.60 -11.29
C GLY A 288 -27.79 6.92 -11.17
N TRP A 289 -27.16 7.37 -12.27
CA TRP A 289 -25.75 7.71 -12.34
C TRP A 289 -25.40 9.03 -11.63
N PRO A 290 -26.19 10.12 -11.75
CA PRO A 290 -25.91 11.36 -11.01
C PRO A 290 -25.92 11.19 -9.49
N GLU A 291 -26.83 10.37 -8.96
CA GLU A 291 -26.88 10.05 -7.53
C GLU A 291 -25.67 9.23 -7.10
N LEU A 292 -25.22 8.31 -7.97
CA LEU A 292 -24.02 7.51 -7.73
C LEU A 292 -22.77 8.38 -7.70
N GLN A 293 -22.67 9.38 -8.60
CA GLN A 293 -21.55 10.33 -8.63
C GLN A 293 -21.36 11.06 -7.30
N THR A 294 -22.45 11.50 -6.67
CA THR A 294 -22.39 12.14 -5.34
C THR A 294 -21.82 11.19 -4.29
N ARG A 295 -22.21 9.91 -4.33
CA ARG A 295 -21.71 8.89 -3.40
C ARG A 295 -20.25 8.50 -3.67
N ILE A 296 -19.82 8.48 -4.93
CA ILE A 296 -18.42 8.26 -5.31
C ILE A 296 -17.55 9.38 -4.74
N GLN A 297 -17.97 10.63 -4.91
CA GLN A 297 -17.26 11.78 -4.35
C GLN A 297 -17.17 11.72 -2.82
N TYR A 298 -18.26 11.36 -2.16
CA TYR A 298 -18.27 11.15 -0.70
C TYR A 298 -17.30 10.04 -0.26
N ALA A 299 -17.35 8.88 -0.93
CA ALA A 299 -16.47 7.75 -0.65
C ALA A 299 -14.99 8.12 -0.85
N ALA A 300 -14.67 8.79 -1.96
CA ALA A 300 -13.31 9.27 -2.25
C ALA A 300 -12.82 10.27 -1.19
N GLY A 301 -13.66 11.24 -0.80
CA GLY A 301 -13.36 12.21 0.25
C GLY A 301 -13.12 11.55 1.62
N LYS A 302 -13.87 10.50 1.95
CA LYS A 302 -13.66 9.69 3.15
C LYS A 302 -12.32 8.94 3.10
N ARG A 303 -11.94 8.41 1.93
CA ARG A 303 -10.67 7.68 1.74
C ARG A 303 -9.45 8.59 1.77
N SER A 304 -9.55 9.81 1.25
CA SER A 304 -8.50 10.82 1.31
C SER A 304 -8.36 11.50 2.68
N GLN A 305 -9.31 11.26 3.60
CA GLN A 305 -9.34 11.85 4.94
C GLN A 305 -9.39 13.39 4.92
N VAL A 306 -9.91 13.99 3.83
CA VAL A 306 -9.96 15.45 3.62
C VAL A 306 -10.57 16.16 4.82
N THR A 307 -11.73 15.70 5.31
CA THR A 307 -12.42 16.33 6.45
C THR A 307 -11.59 16.29 7.74
N LYS A 308 -10.92 15.16 8.02
CA LYS A 308 -10.10 14.99 9.23
C LYS A 308 -8.87 15.89 9.16
N LYS A 309 -8.20 15.94 8.01
CA LYS A 309 -7.00 16.77 7.80
C LYS A 309 -7.35 18.25 7.80
N LEU A 310 -8.46 18.66 7.17
CA LEU A 310 -8.95 20.04 7.24
C LEU A 310 -9.28 20.46 8.68
N THR A 311 -9.92 19.59 9.46
CA THR A 311 -10.22 19.86 10.89
C THR A 311 -8.94 20.05 11.69
N ASN A 312 -7.92 19.21 11.45
CA ASN A 312 -6.62 19.33 12.10
C ASN A 312 -5.86 20.58 11.67
N ALA A 313 -5.96 20.95 10.40
CA ALA A 313 -5.39 22.18 9.85
C ALA A 313 -6.00 23.42 10.49
N MET A 314 -7.34 23.51 10.55
CA MET A 314 -8.05 24.63 11.20
C MET A 314 -7.65 24.77 12.67
N ARG A 315 -7.61 23.67 13.42
CA ARG A 315 -7.16 23.67 14.83
C ARG A 315 -5.71 24.12 15.00
N SER A 316 -4.86 23.87 14.00
CA SER A 316 -3.45 24.26 14.03
C SER A 316 -3.28 25.75 13.71
N LEU A 317 -4.12 26.30 12.84
CA LEU A 317 -4.17 27.74 12.54
C LEU A 317 -4.67 28.54 13.75
N ASP A 318 -5.76 28.11 14.38
CA ASP A 318 -6.33 28.77 15.57
C ASP A 318 -5.27 28.87 16.70
N ARG A 319 -4.51 27.79 16.94
CA ARG A 319 -3.43 27.77 17.94
C ARG A 319 -2.25 28.67 17.58
N ALA A 320 -1.94 28.82 16.30
CA ALA A 320 -0.87 29.70 15.83
C ALA A 320 -1.26 31.19 15.98
N GLU A 321 -2.54 31.52 15.84
CA GLU A 321 -3.07 32.86 16.11
C GLU A 321 -3.15 33.17 17.61
N GLU A 322 -3.56 32.21 18.45
CA GLU A 322 -3.60 32.40 19.91
C GLU A 322 -2.22 32.61 20.53
N GLY A 323 -1.18 31.96 20.02
CA GLY A 323 0.21 32.16 20.43
C GLY A 323 0.84 33.47 19.95
N ARG A 324 0.13 34.25 19.11
CA ARG A 324 0.60 35.52 18.54
C ARG A 324 -0.08 36.76 19.16
N LYS A 325 -0.91 36.59 20.20
CA LYS A 325 -1.46 37.72 20.94
C LYS A 325 -0.30 38.50 21.62
N PRO A 326 -0.27 39.84 21.51
CA PRO A 326 0.82 40.68 21.99
C PRO A 326 0.98 40.67 23.52
#